data_AF-A0A1J6K9B5-F1
#
_entry.id   AF-A0A1J6K9B5-F1
#
_cell.length_a   1.000
_cell.length_b   1.000
_cell.length_c   1.000
_cell.angle_alpha   90.00
_cell.angle_beta   90.00
_cell.angle_gamma   90.00
#
_symmetry.space_group_name_H-M   'P 1'
#
loop_
_entity.id
_entity.type
_entity.pdbx_description
1 polymer ?
#
loop_
_entity_poly.entity_id
_entity_poly.type
_entity_poly.pdbx_seq_one_letter_code
_entity_poly.pdbx_strand_id
1 'polypeptide(L)'
;MEHLKFEEGFRFRPTDSEGLTFLLRFVAGQEMHNSRFITTDIDVYGKQEPWEIYDNGVPCGDDEDNSSHRYFITKMKKKSNARYHRSVGNKGTWKQDAEDKPVHYKNMGNKSSVVNIGSKTCLSYKNKMFYPEDQKDGHWLMKE
;
A
#
# COMPACT_ATOMS: atom_id res chain seq x y z
N MET A 1 17.29 16.52 -12.61
CA MET A 1 16.09 15.76 -12.21
C MET A 1 15.01 16.80 -12.01
N GLU A 2 13.96 16.83 -12.83
CA GLU A 2 12.92 17.85 -12.71
C GLU A 2 12.09 17.57 -11.45
N HIS A 3 12.12 18.50 -10.49
CA HIS A 3 11.21 18.50 -9.37
C HIS A 3 9.82 18.87 -9.91
N LEU A 4 8.88 17.92 -9.87
CA LEU A 4 7.48 18.22 -10.11
C LEU A 4 7.05 19.24 -9.05
N LYS A 5 6.83 20.50 -9.47
CA LYS A 5 6.30 21.53 -8.59
C LYS A 5 4.80 21.33 -8.47
N PHE A 6 4.38 20.85 -7.32
CA PHE A 6 2.97 20.85 -6.93
C PHE A 6 2.64 22.15 -6.18
N GLU A 7 1.39 22.58 -6.27
CA GLU A 7 0.90 23.68 -5.44
C GLU A 7 0.82 23.26 -3.97
N GLU A 8 0.96 24.24 -3.06
CA GLU A 8 0.82 24.02 -1.62
C GLU A 8 -0.54 23.36 -1.32
N GLY A 9 -0.52 22.34 -0.45
CA GLY A 9 -1.71 21.57 -0.09
C GLY A 9 -2.06 20.42 -1.04
N PHE A 10 -1.39 20.28 -2.19
CA PHE A 10 -1.52 19.07 -3.01
C PHE A 10 -1.02 17.84 -2.24
N ARG A 11 -1.82 16.76 -2.23
CA ARG A 11 -1.44 15.48 -1.65
C ARG A 11 -1.85 14.33 -2.56
N PHE A 12 -0.91 13.43 -2.84
CA PHE A 12 -1.17 12.17 -3.51
C PHE A 12 -1.98 11.26 -2.57
N ARG A 13 -3.29 11.21 -2.81
CA ARG A 13 -4.22 10.42 -2.00
C ARG A 13 -5.29 9.79 -2.91
N PRO A 14 -4.90 8.81 -3.75
CA PRO A 14 -5.83 8.15 -4.64
C PRO A 14 -7.00 7.51 -3.88
N THR A 15 -8.16 7.50 -4.53
CA THR A 15 -9.27 6.60 -4.19
C THR A 15 -8.87 5.14 -4.39
N ASP A 16 -9.61 4.21 -3.78
CA ASP A 16 -9.33 2.78 -3.94
C ASP A 16 -9.31 2.35 -5.42
N SER A 17 -10.21 2.90 -6.26
CA SER A 17 -10.26 2.61 -7.69
C SER A 17 -9.09 3.19 -8.48
N GLU A 18 -8.61 4.38 -8.12
CA GLU A 18 -7.41 4.96 -8.72
C GLU A 18 -6.16 4.18 -8.34
N GLY A 19 -6.04 3.77 -7.06
CA GLY A 19 -4.98 2.89 -6.57
C GLY A 19 -4.89 1.59 -7.37
N LEU A 20 -6.01 0.91 -7.57
CA LEU A 20 -6.06 -0.29 -8.41
C LEU A 20 -5.78 -0.01 -9.88
N THR A 21 -6.14 1.17 -10.39
CA THR A 21 -5.80 1.55 -11.77
C THR A 21 -4.30 1.69 -11.96
N PHE A 22 -3.57 2.25 -10.98
CA PHE A 22 -2.10 2.28 -10.99
C PHE A 22 -1.51 0.86 -10.96
N LEU A 23 -2.04 -0.03 -10.12
CA LEU A 23 -1.61 -1.42 -10.06
C LEU A 23 -1.83 -2.15 -11.40
N LEU A 24 -3.00 -1.98 -12.02
CA LEU A 24 -3.32 -2.58 -13.32
C LEU A 24 -2.37 -2.10 -14.42
N ARG A 25 -2.07 -0.80 -14.47
CA ARG A 25 -1.07 -0.25 -15.41
C ARG A 25 0.31 -0.84 -15.18
N PHE A 26 0.75 -0.92 -13.92
CA PHE A 26 2.04 -1.52 -13.56
C PHE A 26 2.14 -2.97 -14.04
N VAL A 27 1.12 -3.79 -13.76
CA VAL A 27 1.08 -5.21 -14.20
C VAL A 27 1.05 -5.34 -15.72
N ALA A 28 0.40 -4.41 -16.41
CA ALA A 28 0.35 -4.37 -17.87
C ALA A 28 1.64 -3.82 -18.52
N GLY A 29 2.66 -3.44 -17.74
CA GLY A 29 3.88 -2.80 -18.25
C GLY A 29 3.65 -1.39 -18.81
N GLN A 30 2.55 -0.75 -18.43
CA GLN A 30 2.19 0.61 -18.84
C GLN A 30 2.71 1.64 -17.84
N GLU A 31 2.91 2.87 -18.31
CA GLU A 31 3.23 3.97 -17.41
C GLU A 31 2.06 4.26 -16.46
N MET A 32 2.37 4.35 -15.16
CA MET A 32 1.38 4.60 -14.12
C MET A 32 0.89 6.06 -14.11
N HIS A 33 1.72 7.03 -14.53
CA HIS A 33 1.48 8.47 -14.36
C HIS A 33 1.15 8.86 -12.92
N ASN A 34 1.84 8.23 -11.95
CA ASN A 34 1.65 8.45 -10.52
C ASN A 34 2.58 9.51 -9.93
N SER A 35 3.23 10.31 -10.77
CA SER A 35 4.22 11.32 -10.36
C SER A 35 5.34 10.81 -9.43
N ARG A 36 5.68 9.52 -9.53
CA ARG A 36 6.70 8.83 -8.70
C ARG A 36 6.34 8.68 -7.21
N PHE A 37 5.07 8.84 -6.84
CA PHE A 37 4.61 8.67 -5.46
C PHE A 37 4.49 7.21 -4.99
N ILE A 38 4.48 6.25 -5.92
CA ILE A 38 4.40 4.82 -5.58
C ILE A 38 5.78 4.21 -5.74
N THR A 39 6.30 3.66 -4.64
CA THR A 39 7.59 2.96 -4.62
C THR A 39 7.40 1.53 -5.11
N THR A 40 8.25 1.09 -6.03
CA THR A 40 8.27 -0.26 -6.61
C THR A 40 9.52 -1.00 -6.16
N ASP A 41 9.67 -2.27 -6.57
CA ASP A 41 10.85 -3.10 -6.30
C ASP A 41 11.18 -3.28 -4.81
N ILE A 42 10.14 -3.28 -3.98
CA ILE A 42 10.24 -3.51 -2.54
C ILE A 42 9.40 -4.72 -2.14
N ASP A 43 9.90 -5.48 -1.16
CA ASP A 43 9.20 -6.62 -0.58
C ASP A 43 8.69 -6.25 0.81
N VAL A 44 7.45 -5.73 0.87
CA VAL A 44 6.82 -5.33 2.14
C VAL A 44 6.50 -6.52 3.06
N TYR A 45 6.66 -7.75 2.55
CA TYR A 45 6.55 -9.00 3.30
C TYR A 45 7.92 -9.68 3.49
N GLY A 46 8.99 -8.91 3.31
CA GLY A 46 10.37 -9.34 3.36
C GLY A 46 10.98 -9.23 4.75
N LYS A 47 12.27 -8.88 4.79
CA LYS A 47 13.07 -8.81 6.02
C LYS A 47 12.97 -7.48 6.77
N GLN A 48 12.45 -6.44 6.12
CA GLN A 48 12.36 -5.11 6.69
C GLN A 48 11.07 -4.97 7.49
N GLU A 49 11.15 -4.40 8.68
CA GLU A 49 9.99 -4.10 9.51
C GLU A 49 9.19 -2.90 8.94
N PRO A 50 7.91 -2.70 9.31
CA PRO A 50 7.05 -1.68 8.68
C PRO A 50 7.59 -0.25 8.69
N TRP A 51 8.30 0.15 9.75
CA TRP A 51 8.93 1.47 9.84
C TRP A 51 10.12 1.62 8.89
N GLU A 52 10.91 0.57 8.71
CA GLU A 52 12.00 0.57 7.74
C GLU A 52 11.46 0.62 6.31
N ILE A 53 10.35 -0.10 6.04
CA ILE A 53 9.65 -0.02 4.75
C ILE A 53 9.14 1.40 4.50
N TYR A 54 8.54 2.02 5.51
CA TYR A 54 8.04 3.39 5.43
C TYR A 54 9.14 4.39 5.04
N ASP A 55 10.33 4.26 5.61
CA ASP A 55 11.48 5.14 5.32
C ASP A 55 11.99 4.99 3.87
N ASN A 56 11.72 3.86 3.21
CA ASN A 56 12.02 3.67 1.78
C ASN A 56 10.96 4.26 0.85
N GLY A 57 9.81 4.71 1.39
CA GLY A 57 8.71 5.25 0.63
C GLY A 57 8.86 6.73 0.31
N VAL A 58 8.29 7.14 -0.82
CA VAL A 58 8.23 8.55 -1.25
C VAL A 58 7.12 9.30 -0.50
N PRO A 59 7.36 10.48 0.10
CA PRO A 59 6.32 11.34 0.67
C PRO A 59 5.22 11.68 -0.34
N CYS A 60 3.98 11.80 0.13
CA CYS A 60 2.80 12.03 -0.73
C CYS A 60 2.55 13.51 -1.08
N GLY A 61 3.52 14.40 -0.90
CA GLY A 61 3.36 15.84 -1.05
C GLY A 61 4.71 16.53 -1.25
N ASP A 62 4.78 17.79 -0.87
CA ASP A 62 6.00 18.60 -0.87
C ASP A 62 6.98 18.21 0.25
N ASP A 63 8.14 18.88 0.30
CA ASP A 63 9.21 18.58 1.26
C ASP A 63 8.79 18.77 2.74
N GLU A 64 7.66 19.45 2.98
CA GLU A 64 7.03 19.60 4.31
C GLU A 64 5.92 18.57 4.59
N ASP A 65 5.70 17.61 3.67
CA ASP A 65 4.65 16.61 3.80
C ASP A 65 4.93 15.56 4.88
N ASN A 66 4.38 15.81 6.06
CA ASN A 66 4.32 14.85 7.17
C ASN A 66 3.20 13.81 7.00
N SER A 67 2.80 13.49 5.76
CA SER A 67 1.78 12.47 5.51
C SER A 67 2.14 11.16 6.20
N SER A 68 1.22 10.64 7.00
CA SER A 68 1.43 9.44 7.82
C SER A 68 1.33 8.12 7.03
N HIS A 69 1.53 8.16 5.71
CA HIS A 69 1.37 7.00 4.84
C HIS A 69 2.28 7.07 3.61
N ARG A 70 2.56 5.90 3.03
CA ARG A 70 3.38 5.70 1.84
C ARG A 70 2.72 4.64 0.96
N TYR A 71 2.95 4.69 -0.35
CA TYR A 71 2.39 3.75 -1.31
C TYR A 71 3.48 2.85 -1.89
N PHE A 72 3.20 1.55 -1.94
CA PHE A 72 4.12 0.54 -2.41
C PHE A 72 3.42 -0.44 -3.35
N ILE A 73 4.14 -0.94 -4.36
CA ILE A 73 3.76 -2.15 -5.09
C ILE A 73 4.71 -3.26 -4.70
N THR A 74 4.13 -4.38 -4.25
CA THR A 74 4.88 -5.55 -3.80
C THR A 74 4.33 -6.81 -4.46
N LYS A 75 5.19 -7.81 -4.61
CA LYS A 75 4.76 -9.14 -5.08
C LYS A 75 4.21 -9.94 -3.93
N MET A 76 2.94 -10.35 -4.03
CA MET A 76 2.36 -11.28 -3.05
C MET A 76 3.04 -12.65 -3.10
N LYS A 77 3.32 -13.21 -1.92
CA LYS A 77 3.88 -14.56 -1.76
C LYS A 77 2.80 -15.49 -1.24
N LYS A 78 2.52 -16.59 -1.94
CA LYS A 78 1.60 -17.61 -1.45
C LYS A 78 2.27 -18.45 -0.37
N LYS A 79 1.60 -18.61 0.77
CA LYS A 79 1.96 -19.57 1.83
C LYS A 79 1.32 -20.94 1.56
N SER A 80 0.10 -20.95 1.02
CA SER A 80 -0.61 -22.15 0.57
C SER A 80 -1.62 -21.76 -0.52
N ASN A 81 -2.40 -22.72 -1.05
CA ASN A 81 -3.37 -22.47 -2.13
C ASN A 81 -4.30 -21.27 -1.87
N ALA A 82 -4.72 -21.06 -0.62
CA ALA A 82 -5.68 -20.03 -0.23
C ALA A 82 -5.11 -18.95 0.71
N ARG A 83 -3.83 -18.99 1.08
CA ARG A 83 -3.25 -18.06 2.08
C ARG A 83 -1.98 -17.41 1.59
N TYR A 84 -1.85 -16.11 1.83
CA TYR A 84 -0.64 -15.35 1.57
C TYR A 84 0.30 -15.35 2.78
N HIS A 85 1.61 -15.27 2.51
CA HIS A 85 2.63 -15.11 3.53
C HIS A 85 2.71 -13.64 3.93
N ARG A 86 2.40 -13.37 5.20
CA ARG A 86 2.34 -12.02 5.76
C ARG A 86 3.28 -11.83 6.96
N SER A 87 4.17 -12.80 7.23
CA SER A 87 5.22 -12.60 8.23
C SER A 87 6.28 -11.64 7.68
N VAL A 88 6.74 -10.73 8.51
CA VAL A 88 7.61 -9.62 8.13
C VAL A 88 8.75 -9.51 9.13
N GLY A 89 9.93 -9.22 8.60
CA GLY A 89 11.16 -9.19 9.35
C GLY A 89 11.36 -10.46 10.16
N ASN A 90 11.95 -10.27 11.34
CA ASN A 90 12.13 -11.37 12.29
C ASN A 90 11.09 -11.31 13.39
N LYS A 91 10.50 -10.13 13.65
CA LYS A 91 9.73 -9.86 14.86
C LYS A 91 8.22 -10.02 14.69
N GLY A 92 7.66 -9.92 13.49
CA GLY A 92 6.20 -9.79 13.37
C GLY A 92 5.51 -10.40 12.16
N THR A 93 4.24 -10.03 12.04
CA THR A 93 3.34 -10.45 10.97
C THR A 93 2.24 -9.43 10.77
N TRP A 94 1.77 -9.26 9.53
CA TRP A 94 0.53 -8.56 9.25
C TRP A 94 -0.66 -9.49 9.53
N LYS A 95 -1.55 -9.04 10.42
CA LYS A 95 -2.80 -9.70 10.75
C LYS A 95 -3.94 -8.97 10.05
N GLN A 96 -4.86 -9.72 9.46
CA GLN A 96 -6.06 -9.15 8.86
C GLN A 96 -7.05 -8.70 9.93
N ASP A 97 -7.49 -7.45 9.84
CA ASP A 97 -8.40 -6.83 10.82
C ASP A 97 -9.86 -6.92 10.41
N ALA A 98 -10.13 -6.98 9.10
CA ALA A 98 -11.48 -7.02 8.54
C ALA A 98 -11.53 -7.85 7.26
N GLU A 99 -12.74 -8.27 6.87
CA GLU A 99 -12.99 -8.93 5.60
C GLU A 99 -12.63 -8.04 4.41
N ASP A 100 -12.18 -8.69 3.33
CA ASP A 100 -11.83 -8.06 2.06
C ASP A 100 -13.01 -7.28 1.50
N LYS A 101 -12.79 -6.00 1.18
CA LYS A 101 -13.82 -5.15 0.57
C LYS A 101 -13.63 -5.11 -0.94
N PRO A 102 -14.65 -5.44 -1.76
CA PRO A 102 -14.53 -5.31 -3.20
C PRO A 102 -14.39 -3.83 -3.60
N VAL A 103 -13.57 -3.58 -4.60
CA VAL A 103 -13.37 -2.25 -5.19
C VAL A 103 -13.92 -2.26 -6.60
N HIS A 104 -14.79 -1.31 -6.87
CA HIS A 104 -15.49 -1.23 -8.13
C HIS A 104 -15.03 -0.03 -8.95
N TYR A 105 -14.91 -0.24 -10.26
CA TYR A 105 -14.78 0.85 -11.22
C TYR A 105 -16.17 1.22 -11.76
N LYS A 106 -16.49 2.52 -11.71
CA LYS A 106 -17.71 3.08 -12.31
C LYS A 106 -17.33 3.78 -13.61
N ASN A 107 -17.78 3.25 -14.73
CA ASN A 107 -17.58 3.92 -16.00
C ASN A 107 -18.53 5.13 -16.08
N MET A 108 -18.00 6.36 -16.18
CA MET A 108 -18.81 7.59 -16.20
C MET A 108 -19.84 7.61 -17.33
N GLY A 109 -19.61 6.87 -18.43
CA GLY A 109 -20.51 6.81 -19.58
C GLY A 109 -21.68 5.84 -19.47
N ASN A 110 -21.66 4.90 -18.52
CA ASN A 110 -22.75 3.94 -18.35
C ASN A 110 -22.93 3.56 -16.88
N LYS A 111 -23.88 4.23 -16.21
CA LYS A 111 -24.18 4.05 -14.76
C LYS A 111 -24.57 2.61 -14.39
N SER A 112 -24.90 1.76 -15.37
CA SER A 112 -25.27 0.36 -15.17
C SER A 112 -24.08 -0.61 -15.13
N SER A 113 -22.87 -0.24 -15.56
CA SER A 113 -21.71 -1.14 -15.57
C SER A 113 -20.77 -0.87 -14.40
N VAL A 114 -21.06 -1.53 -13.28
CA VAL A 114 -20.15 -1.60 -12.12
C VAL A 114 -19.30 -2.86 -12.28
N VAL A 115 -18.00 -2.70 -12.52
CA VAL A 115 -17.07 -3.82 -12.66
C VAL A 115 -16.25 -3.93 -11.38
N ASN A 116 -16.21 -5.11 -10.76
CA ASN A 116 -15.25 -5.40 -9.69
C ASN A 116 -13.85 -5.51 -10.31
N ILE A 117 -12.93 -4.65 -9.87
CA ILE A 117 -11.56 -4.57 -10.39
C ILE A 117 -10.51 -5.03 -9.37
N GLY A 118 -10.92 -5.40 -8.16
CA GLY A 118 -10.02 -5.90 -7.12
C GLY A 118 -10.66 -5.86 -5.73
N SER A 119 -9.84 -6.08 -4.71
CA SER A 119 -10.25 -5.99 -3.31
C SER A 119 -9.27 -5.15 -2.51
N LYS A 120 -9.73 -4.68 -1.35
CA LYS A 120 -8.92 -3.99 -0.35
C LYS A 120 -9.03 -4.70 0.99
N THR A 121 -7.89 -4.95 1.61
CA THR A 121 -7.78 -5.65 2.90
C THR A 121 -7.08 -4.74 3.91
N CYS A 122 -7.67 -4.57 5.08
CA CYS A 122 -7.03 -3.85 6.18
C CYS A 122 -6.23 -4.83 7.06
N LEU A 123 -4.96 -4.51 7.30
CA LEU A 123 -4.06 -5.30 8.11
C LEU A 123 -3.42 -4.44 9.22
N SER A 124 -3.21 -5.04 10.39
CA SER A 124 -2.40 -4.47 11.47
C SER A 124 -1.15 -5.31 11.69
N TYR A 125 -0.01 -4.64 11.88
CA TYR A 125 1.23 -5.32 12.24
C TYR A 125 1.16 -5.79 13.68
N LYS A 126 1.59 -7.03 13.92
CA LYS A 126 1.66 -7.65 15.24
C LYS A 126 3.04 -8.25 15.47
N ASN A 127 3.65 -7.90 16.61
CA ASN A 127 4.82 -8.60 17.09
C ASN A 127 4.45 -10.05 17.46
N LYS A 128 5.35 -11.00 17.17
CA LYS A 128 5.20 -12.41 17.55
C LYS A 128 5.39 -12.62 19.05
N MET A 129 6.17 -11.75 19.68
CA MET A 129 6.47 -11.76 21.10
C MET A 129 6.27 -10.36 21.68
N PHE A 130 5.99 -10.28 22.97
CA PHE A 130 5.98 -9.01 23.68
C PHE A 130 7.42 -8.52 23.85
N TYR A 131 7.69 -7.32 23.36
CA TYR A 131 8.97 -6.63 23.53
C TYR A 131 8.67 -5.35 24.33
N PRO A 132 8.95 -5.32 25.65
CA PRO A 132 8.60 -4.19 26.52
C PRO A 132 9.14 -2.84 26.04
N GLU A 133 10.32 -2.86 25.42
CA GLU A 133 10.99 -1.71 24.83
C GLU A 133 10.46 -1.31 23.44
N ASP A 134 9.73 -2.20 22.75
CA ASP A 134 9.27 -1.99 21.37
C ASP A 134 7.79 -1.57 21.36
N GLN A 135 7.54 -0.29 21.58
CA GLN A 135 6.21 0.33 21.57
C GLN A 135 5.63 0.49 20.14
N LYS A 136 6.06 -0.32 19.17
CA LYS A 136 5.60 -0.28 17.77
C LYS A 136 4.51 -1.31 17.46
N ASP A 137 4.24 -2.25 18.37
CA ASP A 137 3.23 -3.29 18.18
C ASP A 137 1.83 -2.69 17.99
N GLY A 138 1.13 -3.06 16.92
CA GLY A 138 -0.21 -2.56 16.61
C GLY A 138 -0.32 -1.11 16.13
N HIS A 139 0.79 -0.37 16.04
CA HIS A 139 0.79 1.03 15.57
C HIS A 139 0.92 1.16 14.05
N TRP A 140 1.29 0.08 13.36
CA TRP A 140 1.45 0.05 11.92
C TRP A 140 0.26 -0.63 11.25
N LEU A 141 -0.31 0.09 10.27
CA LEU A 141 -1.46 -0.35 9.50
C LEU A 141 -1.08 -0.44 8.01
N MET A 142 -1.62 -1.43 7.33
CA MET A 142 -1.50 -1.60 5.89
C MET A 142 -2.89 -1.74 5.28
N LYS A 143 -3.08 -1.07 4.14
CA LYS A 143 -4.20 -1.33 3.25
C LYS A 143 -3.61 -2.04 2.04
N GLU A 144 -3.80 -3.34 1.99
CA GLU A 144 -3.42 -4.21 0.86
C GLU A 144 -4.49 -4.14 -0.22
#